data_AF-A0A537IB33-F1
#
_entry.id   AF-A0A537IB33-F1
#
_cell.length_a   1.000
_cell.length_b   1.000
_cell.length_c   1.000
_cell.angle_alpha   90.00
_cell.angle_beta   90.00
_cell.angle_gamma   90.00
#
_symmetry.space_group_name_H-M   'P 1'
#
loop_
_entity.id
_entity.type
_entity.pdbx_description
1 polymer ?
#
loop_
_entity_poly.entity_id
_entity_poly.type
_entity_poly.pdbx_seq_one_letter_code
_entity_poly.pdbx_strand_id
1 'polypeptide(L)'
;MKTIRRYYLPLFAGSLLFLFVKSFTTPSPNRIAVNVLICIGGALAISAILGTLYYMLDTKWGPAKRKKILSKSPFTELFQNGFQKMGEVAVGQVDGYTVLIFYTWQAGGRSAIKLDILFDIGFHVHPEHDVLKVIVNRNQPTNRFSSLAHEWTKNSIGCRFEYYIKPPAWQKLTAKAEELTEILLREGLEPISIEKARDLQKQVN
;
A
#
# COMPACT_ATOMS: atom_id res chain seq x y z
N MET A 1 -8.61 -18.50 -13.36
CA MET A 1 -9.32 -19.01 -12.17
C MET A 1 -8.82 -18.47 -10.83
N LYS A 2 -7.50 -18.21 -10.63
CA LYS A 2 -6.94 -17.67 -9.37
C LYS A 2 -7.52 -16.30 -8.97
N THR A 3 -7.85 -15.46 -9.96
CA THR A 3 -8.36 -14.10 -9.77
C THR A 3 -9.73 -14.11 -9.09
N ILE A 4 -10.71 -14.88 -9.59
CA ILE A 4 -12.07 -14.92 -9.01
C ILE A 4 -12.05 -15.45 -7.57
N ARG A 5 -11.32 -16.54 -7.29
CA ARG A 5 -11.26 -17.08 -5.92
C ARG A 5 -10.76 -16.05 -4.90
N ARG A 6 -9.83 -15.17 -5.29
CA ARG A 6 -9.27 -14.12 -4.42
C ARG A 6 -10.32 -13.11 -3.92
N TYR A 7 -11.29 -12.73 -4.75
CA TYR A 7 -12.27 -11.69 -4.39
C TYR A 7 -13.51 -12.27 -3.71
N TYR A 8 -13.99 -13.45 -4.13
CA TYR A 8 -15.29 -13.96 -3.69
C TYR A 8 -15.19 -15.00 -2.56
N LEU A 9 -14.15 -15.84 -2.54
CA LEU A 9 -14.06 -16.95 -1.59
C LEU A 9 -13.87 -16.49 -0.13
N PRO A 10 -12.99 -15.52 0.19
CA PRO A 10 -12.86 -15.02 1.56
C PRO A 10 -14.14 -14.33 2.04
N LEU A 11 -14.79 -13.56 1.17
CA LEU A 11 -16.05 -12.89 1.49
C LEU A 11 -17.19 -13.88 1.70
N PHE A 12 -17.23 -14.95 0.92
CA PHE A 12 -18.20 -16.03 1.09
C PHE A 12 -17.99 -16.74 2.43
N ALA A 13 -16.77 -17.18 2.73
CA ALA A 13 -16.44 -17.85 3.98
C ALA A 13 -16.72 -16.96 5.21
N GLY A 14 -16.35 -15.67 5.15
CA GLY A 14 -16.62 -14.71 6.22
C GLY A 14 -18.10 -14.44 6.42
N SER A 15 -18.85 -14.26 5.33
CA SER A 15 -20.30 -14.04 5.38
C SER A 15 -21.05 -15.26 5.90
N LEU A 16 -20.61 -16.46 5.50
CA LEU A 16 -21.18 -17.73 5.97
C LEU A 16 -20.94 -17.89 7.47
N LEU A 17 -19.72 -17.66 7.95
CA LEU A 17 -19.40 -17.71 9.38
C LEU A 17 -20.25 -16.71 10.17
N PHE A 18 -20.35 -15.47 9.69
CA PHE A 18 -21.13 -14.41 10.34
C PHE A 18 -22.63 -14.78 10.44
N LEU A 19 -23.23 -15.22 9.34
CA LEU A 19 -24.64 -15.61 9.31
C LEU A 19 -24.90 -16.87 10.15
N PHE A 20 -23.96 -17.81 10.16
CA PHE A 20 -24.03 -19.02 10.97
C PHE A 20 -23.99 -18.68 12.47
N VAL A 21 -23.06 -17.84 12.92
CA VAL A 21 -23.02 -17.36 14.32
C VAL A 21 -24.30 -16.62 14.69
N LYS A 22 -24.78 -15.73 13.82
CA LYS A 22 -26.04 -14.98 14.04
C LYS A 22 -27.26 -15.92 14.15
N SER A 23 -27.23 -17.06 13.48
CA SER A 23 -28.32 -18.03 13.55
C SER A 23 -28.49 -18.65 14.94
N PHE A 24 -27.42 -18.73 15.75
CA PHE A 24 -27.50 -19.18 17.14
C PHE A 24 -28.04 -18.13 18.11
N THR A 25 -27.94 -16.85 17.77
CA THR A 25 -28.39 -15.74 18.63
C THR A 25 -29.82 -15.32 18.35
N THR A 26 -30.45 -15.84 17.29
CA THR A 26 -31.78 -15.41 16.86
C THR A 26 -32.80 -16.54 17.11
N PRO A 27 -33.78 -16.37 18.01
CA PRO A 27 -34.82 -17.38 18.21
C PRO A 27 -35.65 -17.49 16.93
N SER A 28 -35.59 -18.65 16.27
CA SER A 28 -36.26 -18.91 15.00
C SER A 28 -37.17 -20.14 15.14
N PRO A 29 -38.46 -20.04 14.77
CA PRO A 29 -39.39 -21.18 14.76
C PRO A 29 -39.17 -22.12 13.56
N ASN A 30 -38.25 -21.79 12.64
CA ASN A 30 -38.05 -22.54 11.41
C ASN A 30 -37.15 -23.78 11.62
N ARG A 31 -37.46 -24.87 10.92
CA ARG A 31 -36.65 -26.11 10.90
C ARG A 31 -35.20 -25.78 10.54
N ILE A 32 -34.23 -26.46 11.17
CA ILE A 32 -32.78 -26.28 11.00
C ILE A 32 -32.37 -26.15 9.51
N ALA A 33 -32.95 -26.96 8.63
CA ALA A 33 -32.69 -26.93 7.19
C ALA A 33 -32.98 -25.57 6.52
N VAL A 34 -34.06 -24.89 6.92
CA VAL A 34 -34.44 -23.58 6.36
C VAL A 34 -33.44 -22.51 6.79
N ASN A 35 -32.98 -22.54 8.04
CA ASN A 35 -31.97 -21.60 8.53
C ASN A 35 -30.62 -21.79 7.81
N VAL A 36 -30.21 -23.05 7.54
CA VAL A 36 -28.99 -23.34 6.76
C VAL A 36 -29.09 -22.80 5.34
N LEU A 37 -30.23 -23.00 4.66
CA LEU A 37 -30.45 -22.47 3.31
C LEU A 37 -30.41 -20.93 3.28
N ILE A 38 -31.01 -20.27 4.26
CA ILE A 38 -30.95 -18.81 4.40
C ILE A 38 -29.51 -18.34 4.61
N CYS A 39 -28.72 -19.03 5.44
CA CYS A 39 -27.33 -18.67 5.68
C CYS A 39 -26.47 -18.83 4.42
N ILE A 40 -26.61 -19.93 3.69
CA ILE A 40 -25.86 -20.18 2.46
C ILE A 40 -26.29 -19.18 1.37
N GLY A 41 -27.59 -19.00 1.16
CA GLY A 41 -28.13 -18.07 0.17
C GLY A 41 -27.73 -16.62 0.47
N GLY A 42 -27.80 -16.21 1.74
CA GLY A 42 -27.35 -14.90 2.19
C GLY A 42 -25.84 -14.71 2.00
N ALA A 43 -25.03 -15.70 2.34
CA ALA A 43 -23.59 -15.65 2.14
C ALA A 43 -23.20 -15.57 0.67
N LEU A 44 -23.90 -16.29 -0.21
CA LEU A 44 -23.72 -16.20 -1.67
C LEU A 44 -24.07 -14.80 -2.18
N ALA A 45 -25.21 -14.24 -1.77
CA ALA A 45 -25.63 -12.90 -2.17
C ALA A 45 -24.64 -11.81 -1.70
N ILE A 46 -24.24 -11.84 -0.43
CA ILE A 46 -23.27 -10.88 0.13
C ILE A 46 -21.92 -11.01 -0.56
N SER A 47 -21.42 -12.24 -0.76
CA SER A 47 -20.16 -12.48 -1.47
C SER A 47 -20.23 -12.01 -2.92
N ALA A 48 -21.33 -12.24 -3.63
CA ALA A 48 -21.49 -11.77 -4.99
C ALA A 48 -21.45 -10.24 -5.06
N ILE A 49 -22.17 -9.54 -4.18
CA ILE A 49 -22.22 -8.07 -4.16
C ILE A 49 -20.86 -7.49 -3.76
N LEU A 50 -20.34 -7.86 -2.59
CA LEU A 50 -19.09 -7.31 -2.07
C LEU A 50 -17.88 -7.75 -2.89
N GLY A 51 -17.87 -8.99 -3.38
CA GLY A 51 -16.81 -9.51 -4.25
C GLY A 51 -16.77 -8.80 -5.59
N THR A 52 -17.93 -8.50 -6.18
CA THR A 52 -18.00 -7.71 -7.41
C THR A 52 -17.53 -6.27 -7.17
N LEU A 53 -17.96 -5.64 -6.08
CA LEU A 53 -17.50 -4.30 -5.70
C LEU A 53 -15.98 -4.26 -5.51
N TYR A 54 -15.42 -5.23 -4.77
CA TYR A 54 -13.99 -5.30 -4.53
C TYR A 54 -13.20 -5.57 -5.81
N TYR A 55 -13.71 -6.45 -6.69
CA TYR A 55 -13.13 -6.69 -8.01
C TYR A 55 -13.13 -5.41 -8.89
N MET A 56 -14.25 -4.69 -8.94
CA MET A 56 -14.35 -3.43 -9.70
C MET A 56 -13.44 -2.35 -9.13
N LEU A 57 -13.33 -2.25 -7.80
CA LEU A 57 -12.42 -1.35 -7.12
C LEU A 57 -10.96 -1.61 -7.48
N ASP A 58 -10.53 -2.87 -7.49
CA ASP A 58 -9.13 -3.24 -7.74
C ASP A 58 -8.75 -3.17 -9.22
N THR A 59 -9.64 -3.61 -10.12
CA THR A 59 -9.31 -3.80 -11.54
C THR A 59 -9.74 -2.66 -12.46
N LYS A 60 -10.77 -1.88 -12.09
CA LYS A 60 -11.31 -0.81 -12.94
C LYS A 60 -11.20 0.55 -12.30
N TRP A 61 -11.82 0.75 -11.14
CA TRP A 61 -11.94 2.07 -10.53
C TRP A 61 -10.62 2.56 -9.94
N GLY A 62 -9.86 1.70 -9.26
CA GLY A 62 -8.55 2.00 -8.69
C GLY A 62 -7.55 2.44 -9.76
N PRO A 63 -7.28 1.63 -10.81
CA PRO A 63 -6.38 2.00 -11.89
C PRO A 63 -6.80 3.26 -12.64
N ALA A 64 -8.11 3.41 -12.94
CA ALA A 64 -8.63 4.61 -13.58
C ALA A 64 -8.41 5.86 -12.72
N LYS A 65 -8.62 5.75 -11.41
CA LYS A 65 -8.39 6.84 -10.46
C LYS A 65 -6.89 7.19 -10.36
N ARG A 66 -6.01 6.19 -10.26
CA ARG A 66 -4.54 6.38 -10.27
C ARG A 66 -4.09 7.11 -11.53
N LYS A 67 -4.50 6.63 -12.70
CA LYS A 67 -4.18 7.26 -13.99
C LYS A 67 -4.65 8.72 -14.05
N LYS A 68 -5.85 9.01 -13.55
CA LYS A 68 -6.42 10.38 -13.48
C LYS A 68 -5.69 11.28 -12.50
N ILE A 69 -5.20 10.74 -11.38
CA ILE A 69 -4.41 11.52 -10.40
C ILE A 69 -3.01 11.81 -10.95
N LEU A 70 -2.38 10.86 -11.65
CA LEU A 70 -1.07 11.06 -12.28
C LEU A 70 -1.09 12.15 -13.36
N SER A 71 -2.24 12.50 -13.93
CA SER A 71 -2.37 13.61 -14.88
C SER A 71 -2.68 14.96 -14.22
N LYS A 72 -2.49 15.07 -12.91
CA LYS A 72 -2.78 16.27 -12.11
C LYS A 72 -1.63 16.56 -11.14
N SER A 73 -1.66 17.75 -10.55
CA SER A 73 -0.78 18.13 -9.45
C SER A 73 -0.90 17.15 -8.27
N PRO A 74 0.22 16.73 -7.65
CA PRO A 74 1.60 17.22 -7.84
C PRO A 74 2.40 16.49 -8.94
N PHE A 75 1.84 15.48 -9.60
CA PHE A 75 2.57 14.65 -10.56
C PHE A 75 2.99 15.38 -11.82
N THR A 76 2.14 16.28 -12.31
CA THR A 76 2.46 17.12 -13.48
C THR A 76 3.73 17.93 -13.27
N GLU A 77 3.90 18.52 -12.09
CA GLU A 77 5.06 19.31 -11.72
C GLU A 77 6.27 18.42 -11.46
N LEU A 78 6.10 17.25 -10.84
CA LEU A 78 7.18 16.27 -10.70
C LEU A 78 7.75 15.88 -12.08
N PHE A 79 6.88 15.63 -13.06
CA PHE A 79 7.32 15.29 -14.43
C PHE A 79 8.04 16.45 -15.13
N GLN A 80 7.62 17.69 -14.88
CA GLN A 80 8.32 18.87 -15.39
C GLN A 80 9.70 19.04 -14.76
N ASN A 81 9.91 18.54 -13.53
CA ASN A 81 11.17 18.61 -12.80
C ASN A 81 12.01 17.32 -12.92
N GLY A 82 11.84 16.56 -14.01
CA GLY A 82 12.73 15.45 -14.37
C GLY A 82 12.32 14.08 -13.84
N PHE A 83 11.23 13.95 -13.08
CA PHE A 83 10.65 12.64 -12.81
C PHE A 83 10.06 12.05 -14.09
N GLN A 84 10.13 10.73 -14.23
CA GLN A 84 9.57 9.99 -15.34
C GLN A 84 8.36 9.18 -14.90
N LYS A 85 7.39 9.05 -15.80
CA LYS A 85 6.21 8.23 -15.56
C LYS A 85 6.51 6.76 -15.91
N MET A 86 6.56 5.90 -14.91
CA MET A 86 6.68 4.45 -15.09
C MET A 86 5.39 3.77 -14.59
N GLY A 87 4.47 3.48 -15.51
CA GLY A 87 3.16 2.92 -15.19
C GLY A 87 2.30 3.88 -14.36
N GLU A 88 2.00 3.49 -13.12
CA GLU A 88 1.22 4.27 -12.14
C GLU A 88 2.10 4.97 -11.09
N VAL A 89 3.41 5.08 -11.35
CA VAL A 89 4.41 5.64 -10.44
C VAL A 89 5.19 6.76 -11.15
N ALA A 90 5.50 7.82 -10.41
CA ALA A 90 6.52 8.80 -10.81
C ALA A 90 7.86 8.39 -10.21
N VAL A 91 8.87 8.26 -11.07
CA VAL A 91 10.20 7.79 -10.72
C VAL A 91 11.20 8.89 -10.99
N GLY A 92 12.01 9.25 -10.00
CA GLY A 92 13.07 10.23 -10.15
C GLY A 92 14.29 9.84 -9.35
N GLN A 93 15.24 10.75 -9.27
CA GLN A 93 16.42 10.60 -8.43
C GLN A 93 16.65 11.83 -7.57
N VAL A 94 17.12 11.58 -6.34
CA VAL A 94 17.61 12.59 -5.40
C VAL A 94 18.90 12.03 -4.81
N ASP A 95 20.01 12.76 -4.92
CA ASP A 95 21.35 12.33 -4.47
C ASP A 95 21.76 10.92 -4.94
N GLY A 96 21.36 10.54 -6.17
CA GLY A 96 21.62 9.22 -6.74
C GLY A 96 20.69 8.09 -6.25
N TYR A 97 19.82 8.34 -5.26
CA TYR A 97 18.81 7.38 -4.83
C TYR A 97 17.59 7.40 -5.73
N THR A 98 17.05 6.21 -6.00
CA THR A 98 15.78 6.08 -6.72
C THR A 98 14.63 6.49 -5.80
N VAL A 99 13.86 7.50 -6.23
CA VAL A 99 12.67 7.98 -5.53
C VAL A 99 11.42 7.57 -6.30
N LEU A 100 10.51 6.89 -5.63
CA LEU A 100 9.22 6.45 -6.15
C LEU A 100 8.11 7.26 -5.48
N ILE A 101 7.27 7.90 -6.28
CA ILE A 101 6.10 8.66 -5.80
C ILE A 101 4.86 8.10 -6.48
N PHE A 102 3.87 7.69 -5.70
CA PHE A 102 2.65 7.10 -6.24
C PHE A 102 1.42 7.42 -5.40
N TYR A 103 0.27 7.43 -6.07
CA TYR A 103 -1.01 7.59 -5.40
C TYR A 103 -1.44 6.27 -4.78
N THR A 104 -1.81 6.32 -3.50
CA THR A 104 -2.44 5.20 -2.80
C THR A 104 -3.79 5.60 -2.24
N TRP A 105 -4.71 4.65 -2.25
CA TRP A 105 -6.03 4.78 -1.68
C TRP A 105 -6.44 3.43 -1.10
N GLN A 106 -6.57 3.36 0.22
CA GLN A 106 -7.14 2.19 0.87
C GLN A 106 -8.67 2.27 0.79
N ALA A 107 -9.33 1.13 0.54
CA ALA A 107 -10.79 1.06 0.59
C ALA A 107 -11.26 1.45 2.01
N GLY A 108 -12.00 2.56 2.13
CA GLY A 108 -12.40 3.13 3.42
C GLY A 108 -11.35 4.03 4.11
N GLY A 109 -10.17 4.19 3.53
CA GLY A 109 -9.09 5.06 4.03
C GLY A 109 -8.98 6.39 3.27
N ARG A 110 -8.15 7.29 3.81
CA ARG A 110 -7.86 8.58 3.16
C ARG A 110 -7.05 8.37 1.88
N SER A 111 -7.24 9.29 0.93
CA SER A 111 -6.35 9.39 -0.23
C SER A 111 -4.96 9.80 0.25
N ALA A 112 -3.91 9.24 -0.33
CA ALA A 112 -2.56 9.63 0.02
C ALA A 112 -1.61 9.62 -1.17
N ILE A 113 -0.58 10.45 -1.08
CA ILE A 113 0.62 10.33 -1.91
C ILE A 113 1.66 9.60 -1.06
N LYS A 114 2.09 8.44 -1.54
CA LYS A 114 3.18 7.69 -0.92
C LYS A 114 4.48 8.00 -1.66
N LEU A 115 5.54 8.20 -0.89
CA LEU A 115 6.90 8.38 -1.36
C LEU A 115 7.73 7.27 -0.75
N ASP A 116 8.51 6.56 -1.57
CA ASP A 116 9.48 5.54 -1.16
C ASP A 116 10.84 5.85 -1.82
N ILE A 117 11.91 5.74 -1.04
CA ILE A 117 13.30 5.84 -1.50
C ILE A 117 13.95 4.48 -1.37
N LEU A 118 14.56 3.99 -2.45
CA LEU A 118 15.13 2.66 -2.50
C LEU A 118 16.61 2.68 -2.07
N PHE A 119 16.98 1.74 -1.21
CA PHE A 119 18.36 1.53 -0.75
C PHE A 119 18.70 0.06 -0.60
N ASP A 120 19.99 -0.26 -0.60
CA ASP A 120 20.51 -1.58 -0.28
C ASP A 120 20.82 -1.64 1.21
N ILE A 121 20.18 -2.56 1.93
CA ILE A 121 20.54 -2.81 3.32
C ILE A 121 21.82 -3.65 3.45
N GLY A 122 22.36 -4.15 2.34
CA GLY A 122 23.59 -4.93 2.33
C GLY A 122 23.44 -6.20 3.16
N PHE A 123 22.33 -6.95 2.99
CA PHE A 123 22.07 -8.19 3.75
C PHE A 123 23.21 -9.22 3.61
N HIS A 124 24.03 -9.11 2.56
CA HIS A 124 25.24 -9.90 2.36
C HIS A 124 26.44 -9.46 3.22
N VAL A 125 26.42 -8.26 3.78
CA VAL A 125 27.47 -7.64 4.62
C VAL A 125 27.09 -7.67 6.10
N HIS A 126 25.79 -7.56 6.43
CA HIS A 126 25.28 -7.59 7.80
C HIS A 126 24.17 -8.63 7.97
N PRO A 127 24.51 -9.90 8.28
CA PRO A 127 23.53 -10.98 8.47
C PRO A 127 22.68 -10.82 9.73
N GLU A 128 22.99 -9.87 10.59
CA GLU A 128 22.23 -9.63 11.82
C GLU A 128 20.87 -9.00 11.52
N HIS A 129 19.82 -9.72 11.90
CA HIS A 129 18.42 -9.32 11.74
C HIS A 129 18.05 -8.00 12.46
N ASP A 130 18.96 -7.42 13.26
CA ASP A 130 18.71 -6.23 14.07
C ASP A 130 19.28 -4.93 13.51
N VAL A 131 20.13 -4.94 12.46
CA VAL A 131 20.73 -3.68 11.93
C VAL A 131 19.66 -2.71 11.45
N LEU A 132 18.67 -3.20 10.69
CA LEU A 132 17.54 -2.38 10.27
C LEU A 132 16.78 -1.82 11.47
N LYS A 133 16.56 -2.63 12.51
CA LYS A 133 15.80 -2.21 13.69
C LYS A 133 16.53 -1.13 14.48
N VAL A 134 17.86 -1.21 14.58
CA VAL A 134 18.70 -0.18 15.20
C VAL A 134 18.63 1.12 14.40
N ILE A 135 18.82 1.06 13.09
CA ILE A 135 18.72 2.22 12.19
C ILE A 135 17.34 2.88 12.28
N VAL A 136 16.27 2.07 12.22
CA VAL A 136 14.88 2.51 12.34
C VAL A 136 14.67 3.21 13.67
N ASN A 137 15.08 2.61 14.79
CA ASN A 137 14.85 3.19 16.11
C ASN A 137 15.59 4.51 16.31
N ARG A 138 16.79 4.66 15.76
CA ARG A 138 17.58 5.90 15.83
C ARG A 138 16.96 7.04 15.00
N ASN A 139 16.38 6.71 13.85
CA ASN A 139 15.89 7.67 12.86
C ASN A 139 14.36 7.78 12.83
N GLN A 140 13.66 7.17 13.78
CA GLN A 140 12.20 7.30 13.86
C GLN A 140 11.86 8.69 14.42
N PRO A 141 10.98 9.47 13.77
CA PRO A 141 10.52 10.74 14.32
C PRO A 141 9.79 10.51 15.65
N THR A 142 9.96 11.45 16.58
CA THR A 142 9.41 11.39 17.95
C THR A 142 7.90 11.19 17.97
N ASN A 143 7.19 11.64 16.92
CA ASN A 143 5.75 11.43 16.76
C ASN A 143 5.43 10.31 15.75
N ARG A 144 5.40 9.07 16.25
CA ARG A 144 5.10 7.86 15.47
C ARG A 144 3.66 7.77 14.95
N PHE A 145 2.74 8.56 15.49
CA PHE A 145 1.31 8.54 15.11
C PHE A 145 0.94 9.57 14.04
N SER A 146 1.91 10.37 13.56
CA SER A 146 1.67 11.28 12.46
C SER A 146 1.72 10.55 11.11
N SER A 147 0.95 11.03 10.14
CA SER A 147 1.03 10.56 8.74
C SER A 147 2.42 10.80 8.11
N LEU A 148 3.29 11.56 8.79
CA LEU A 148 4.67 11.83 8.36
C LEU A 148 5.69 10.86 8.97
N ALA A 149 5.24 9.84 9.73
CA ALA A 149 6.11 8.81 10.25
C ALA A 149 6.81 8.05 9.12
N HIS A 150 8.07 7.65 9.36
CA HIS A 150 8.86 6.89 8.41
C HIS A 150 8.33 5.45 8.33
N GLU A 151 7.92 5.04 7.13
CA GLU A 151 7.58 3.67 6.77
C GLU A 151 8.85 2.97 6.26
N TRP A 152 9.51 2.23 7.14
CA TRP A 152 10.70 1.46 6.77
C TRP A 152 10.33 0.06 6.28
N THR A 153 10.95 -0.36 5.20
CA THR A 153 10.97 -1.76 4.73
C THR A 153 12.42 -2.23 4.63
N LYS A 154 12.65 -3.47 4.17
CA LYS A 154 14.00 -4.02 4.03
C LYS A 154 14.89 -3.18 3.10
N ASN A 155 14.33 -2.67 2.00
CA ASN A 155 15.08 -1.99 0.94
C ASN A 155 14.46 -0.64 0.57
N SER A 156 13.65 -0.06 1.45
CA SER A 156 13.07 1.26 1.23
C SER A 156 12.74 1.97 2.52
N ILE A 157 12.84 3.30 2.47
CA ILE A 157 12.31 4.21 3.49
C ILE A 157 11.29 5.10 2.81
N GLY A 158 10.14 5.31 3.43
CA GLY A 158 9.09 6.11 2.82
C GLY A 158 8.25 6.88 3.82
N CYS A 159 7.29 7.62 3.29
CA CYS A 159 6.30 8.35 4.08
C CYS A 159 4.99 8.49 3.30
N ARG A 160 3.89 8.76 4.02
CA ARG A 160 2.55 8.83 3.43
C ARG A 160 1.85 10.14 3.70
N PHE A 161 1.69 10.96 2.67
CA PHE A 161 0.96 12.20 2.78
C PHE A 161 -0.54 11.97 2.57
N GLU A 162 -1.26 11.72 3.67
CA GLU A 162 -2.72 11.67 3.65
C GLU A 162 -3.34 13.04 3.39
N TYR A 163 -4.40 13.08 2.58
CA TYR A 163 -5.15 14.30 2.29
C TYR A 163 -6.64 14.03 2.05
N TYR A 164 -7.45 15.07 2.30
CA TYR A 164 -8.89 15.06 2.10
C TYR A 164 -9.30 15.67 0.75
N ILE A 165 -8.85 16.90 0.50
CA ILE A 165 -9.32 17.72 -0.62
C ILE A 165 -8.22 17.88 -1.67
N LYS A 166 -7.04 18.34 -1.24
CA LYS A 166 -5.92 18.64 -2.12
C LYS A 166 -4.67 17.84 -1.71
N PRO A 167 -3.98 17.19 -2.65
CA PRO A 167 -2.70 16.53 -2.37
C PRO A 167 -1.63 17.55 -1.91
N PRO A 168 -0.56 17.09 -1.25
CA PRO A 168 0.59 17.94 -0.96
C PRO A 168 1.17 18.54 -2.25
N ALA A 169 1.75 19.73 -2.14
CA ALA A 169 2.50 20.33 -3.25
C ALA A 169 3.76 19.51 -3.56
N TRP A 170 4.23 19.57 -4.80
CA TRP A 170 5.40 18.80 -5.24
C TRP A 170 6.66 19.17 -4.46
N GLN A 171 6.83 20.45 -4.09
CA GLN A 171 7.98 20.91 -3.29
C GLN A 171 8.03 20.24 -1.91
N LYS A 172 6.85 19.96 -1.33
CA LYS A 172 6.77 19.24 -0.05
C LYS A 172 7.17 17.78 -0.20
N LEU A 173 6.91 17.18 -1.36
CA LEU A 173 7.33 15.81 -1.66
C LEU A 173 8.85 15.75 -1.88
N THR A 174 9.42 16.69 -2.64
CA THR A 174 10.87 16.72 -2.89
C THR A 174 11.66 17.05 -1.63
N ALA A 175 11.22 18.03 -0.83
CA ALA A 175 11.87 18.33 0.45
C ALA A 175 11.87 17.13 1.41
N LYS A 176 10.78 16.34 1.40
CA LYS A 176 10.76 15.10 2.19
C LYS A 176 11.62 14.01 1.57
N ALA A 177 11.75 13.97 0.25
CA ALA A 177 12.67 13.05 -0.41
C ALA A 177 14.13 13.33 0.04
N GLU A 178 14.53 14.59 0.00
CA GLU A 178 15.84 15.09 0.46
C GLU A 178 16.08 14.75 1.93
N GLU A 179 15.10 15.00 2.82
CA GLU A 179 15.21 14.63 4.24
C GLU A 179 15.49 13.12 4.43
N LEU A 180 14.79 12.27 3.67
CA LEU A 180 14.96 10.82 3.77
C LEU A 180 16.28 10.35 3.12
N THR A 181 16.74 10.96 2.01
CA THR A 181 18.06 10.64 1.43
C THR A 181 19.20 11.03 2.36
N GLU A 182 19.09 12.16 3.07
CA GLU A 182 20.07 12.56 4.08
C GLU A 182 20.21 11.54 5.22
N ILE A 183 19.11 10.90 5.63
CA ILE A 183 19.15 9.81 6.62
C ILE A 183 19.93 8.61 6.04
N LEU A 184 19.64 8.21 4.80
CA LEU A 184 20.31 7.08 4.15
C LEU A 184 21.82 7.33 3.98
N LEU A 185 22.19 8.54 3.54
CA LEU A 185 23.59 8.96 3.42
C LEU A 185 24.32 8.92 4.76
N ARG A 186 23.69 9.40 5.84
CA ARG A 186 24.25 9.39 7.19
C ARG A 186 24.46 7.98 7.74
N GLU A 187 23.56 7.07 7.41
CA GLU A 187 23.64 5.66 7.81
C GLU A 187 24.50 4.83 6.85
N GLY A 188 25.05 5.44 5.79
CA GLY A 188 25.93 4.77 4.83
C GLY A 188 25.23 3.72 3.96
N LEU A 189 23.91 3.84 3.78
CA LEU A 189 23.11 2.89 3.00
C LEU A 189 23.22 3.21 1.51
N GLU A 190 23.55 2.24 0.67
CA GLU A 190 23.80 2.52 -0.75
C GLU A 190 22.50 2.63 -1.57
N PRO A 191 22.45 3.47 -2.61
CA PRO A 191 21.30 3.55 -3.50
C PRO A 191 21.15 2.27 -4.34
N ILE A 192 19.90 1.91 -4.65
CA ILE A 192 19.60 0.81 -5.59
C ILE A 192 18.64 1.23 -6.69
N SER A 193 18.72 0.53 -7.82
CA SER A 193 17.78 0.68 -8.93
C SER A 193 16.46 -0.06 -8.66
N ILE A 194 15.43 0.27 -9.45
CA ILE A 194 14.12 -0.41 -9.40
C ILE A 194 14.26 -1.89 -9.74
N GLU A 195 15.11 -2.23 -10.70
CA GLU A 195 15.34 -3.60 -11.15
C GLU A 195 15.95 -4.44 -10.01
N LYS A 196 17.01 -3.93 -9.38
CA LYS A 196 17.65 -4.58 -8.24
C LYS A 196 16.68 -4.75 -7.07
N ALA A 197 15.90 -3.72 -6.75
CA ALA A 197 14.88 -3.78 -5.70
C ALA A 197 13.81 -4.86 -6.00
N ARG A 198 13.38 -4.98 -7.25
CA ARG A 198 12.41 -5.98 -7.69
C ARG A 198 12.96 -7.40 -7.58
N ASP A 199 14.23 -7.61 -7.91
CA ASP A 199 14.84 -8.93 -7.82
C ASP A 199 15.05 -9.37 -6.37
N LEU A 200 15.44 -8.45 -5.48
CA LEU A 200 15.51 -8.71 -4.04
C LEU A 200 14.13 -9.07 -3.45
N GLN A 201 13.04 -8.47 -3.93
CA GLN A 201 11.68 -8.83 -3.48
C GLN A 201 11.25 -10.23 -3.92
N LYS A 202 11.72 -10.72 -5.08
CA LYS A 202 11.40 -12.08 -5.55
C LYS A 202 12.13 -13.17 -4.78
N GLN A 203 13.30 -12.87 -4.21
CA GLN A 203 14.07 -13.85 -3.41
C GLN A 203 13.46 -14.06 -2.02
N VAL A 204 12.62 -13.15 -1.55
CA VAL A 204 12.01 -13.17 -0.21
C VAL A 204 10.59 -13.79 -0.23
N ASN A 205 9.98 -13.98 -1.41
CA ASN A 205 8.64 -14.58 -1.60
C ASN A 205 8.72 -15.96 -2.23
#